data_AF-A0A4U8UY30-F1
#
_entry.id   AF-A0A4U8UY30-F1
#
_cell.length_a   1.000
_cell.length_b   1.000
_cell.length_c   1.000
_cell.angle_alpha   90.00
_cell.angle_beta   90.00
_cell.angle_gamma   90.00
#
_symmetry.space_group_name_H-M   'P 1'
#
loop_
_entity.id
_entity.type
_entity.pdbx_description
1 polymer ?
#
loop_
_entity_poly.entity_id
_entity_poly.type
_entity_poly.pdbx_seq_one_letter_code
_entity_poly.pdbx_strand_id
1 'polypeptide(L)'
;MVSTSPDQVSYRLLKSLALSLAQPVWDILTRSFTQGVIPSVWKSAIVKPILKKGDPASPANYRPISLTSALSKVAERFVGRAILKHCEQNNLFCRAQNGFLPGRSTTTALAPCFQDFYVALEAGQFIDIVFIDFSKAFDMVPHELLLFKLKAYGIRGSLRNWIKDFLSDRRLQLT
;
A
#
# COMPACT_ATOMS: atom_id res chain seq x y z
N MET A 1 27.89 0.23 -5.33
CA MET A 1 26.43 0.40 -5.44
C MET A 1 25.78 -0.67 -4.56
N VAL A 2 25.58 -0.38 -3.28
CA VAL A 2 25.00 -1.38 -2.36
C VAL A 2 23.50 -1.38 -2.58
N SER A 3 22.99 -2.47 -3.14
CA SER A 3 21.56 -2.70 -3.27
C SER A 3 20.93 -2.76 -1.88
N THR A 4 19.86 -2.00 -1.72
CA THR A 4 19.24 -1.69 -0.43
C THR A 4 18.09 -2.64 -0.07
N SER A 5 17.95 -3.76 -0.77
CA SER A 5 16.91 -4.77 -0.56
C SER A 5 17.52 -6.15 -0.25
N PRO A 6 16.81 -7.05 0.43
CA PRO A 6 17.32 -8.37 0.82
C PRO A 6 17.83 -9.24 -0.34
N ASP A 7 17.29 -9.05 -1.54
CA ASP A 7 17.65 -9.79 -2.76
C ASP A 7 18.79 -9.15 -3.56
N GLN A 8 19.33 -8.03 -3.08
CA GLN A 8 20.38 -7.26 -3.73
C GLN A 8 20.07 -6.78 -5.16
N VAL A 9 18.80 -6.80 -5.58
CA VAL A 9 18.37 -6.34 -6.91
C VAL A 9 18.07 -4.84 -6.87
N SER A 10 18.86 -4.04 -7.59
CA SER A 10 18.64 -2.60 -7.67
C SER A 10 17.56 -2.22 -8.69
N TYR A 11 16.80 -1.16 -8.41
CA TYR A 11 15.88 -0.57 -9.40
C TYR A 11 16.57 -0.12 -10.67
N ARG A 12 17.83 0.32 -10.57
CA ARG A 12 18.61 0.78 -11.73
C ARG A 12 18.84 -0.37 -12.69
N LEU A 13 19.24 -1.54 -12.18
CA LEU A 13 19.44 -2.75 -12.96
C LEU A 13 18.14 -3.20 -13.64
N LEU A 14 17.02 -3.23 -12.90
CA LEU A 14 15.73 -3.59 -13.47
C LEU A 14 15.29 -2.63 -14.59
N LYS A 15 15.56 -1.33 -14.43
CA LYS A 15 15.23 -0.34 -15.47
C LYS A 15 16.16 -0.44 -16.67
N SER A 16 17.47 -0.59 -16.46
CA SER A 16 18.45 -0.65 -17.56
C SER A 16 18.32 -1.92 -18.39
N LEU A 17 17.91 -3.03 -17.78
CA LEU A 17 17.75 -4.32 -18.43
C LEU A 17 16.27 -4.70 -18.61
N ALA A 18 15.36 -3.72 -18.60
CA ALA A 18 13.92 -3.98 -18.56
C ALA A 18 13.43 -4.88 -19.71
N LEU A 19 13.94 -4.66 -20.93
CA LEU A 19 13.60 -5.48 -22.10
C LEU A 19 14.11 -6.92 -21.95
N SER A 20 15.37 -7.09 -21.55
CA SER A 20 15.98 -8.41 -21.37
C SER A 20 15.39 -9.19 -20.20
N LEU A 21 14.95 -8.50 -19.14
CA LEU A 21 14.38 -9.10 -17.94
C LEU A 21 12.86 -9.24 -18.01
N ALA A 22 12.19 -8.71 -19.03
CA ALA A 22 10.73 -8.71 -19.13
C ALA A 22 10.16 -10.13 -19.05
N GLN A 23 10.69 -11.07 -19.85
CA GLN A 23 10.22 -12.45 -19.89
C GLN A 23 10.48 -13.20 -18.58
N PRO A 24 11.71 -13.22 -18.01
CA PRO A 24 11.95 -13.84 -16.70
C PRO A 24 11.07 -13.27 -15.58
N VAL A 25 10.89 -11.95 -15.53
CA VAL A 25 10.05 -11.30 -14.52
C VAL A 25 8.58 -11.70 -14.70
N TRP A 26 8.10 -11.74 -15.93
CA TRP A 26 6.76 -12.20 -16.25
C TRP A 26 6.53 -13.64 -15.78
N ASP A 27 7.47 -14.54 -16.04
CA ASP A 27 7.35 -15.95 -15.66
C ASP A 27 7.32 -16.12 -14.14
N ILE A 28 8.16 -15.39 -13.40
CA ILE A 28 8.17 -15.41 -11.92
C ILE A 28 6.84 -14.89 -11.37
N LEU A 29 6.36 -13.75 -11.87
CA LEU A 29 5.09 -13.16 -11.43
C LEU A 29 3.93 -14.10 -11.72
N THR A 30 3.85 -14.63 -12.94
CA THR A 30 2.77 -15.53 -13.35
C THR A 30 2.73 -16.77 -12.47
N ARG A 31 3.88 -17.42 -12.22
CA ARG A 31 3.97 -18.59 -11.33
C ARG A 31 3.55 -18.26 -9.90
N SER A 32 4.03 -17.14 -9.37
CA SER A 32 3.64 -16.65 -8.04
C SER A 32 2.13 -16.44 -7.93
N PHE A 33 1.52 -15.80 -8.94
CA PHE A 33 0.07 -15.54 -8.96
C PHE A 33 -0.78 -16.78 -9.16
N THR A 34 -0.40 -17.70 -10.06
CA THR A 34 -1.19 -18.91 -10.31
C THR A 34 -1.17 -19.85 -9.10
N GLN A 35 -0.03 -19.94 -8.42
CA GLN A 35 0.12 -20.72 -7.20
C GLN A 35 -0.48 -20.01 -5.97
N GLY A 36 -0.63 -18.68 -6.01
CA GLY A 36 -1.07 -17.88 -4.87
C GLY A 36 -0.02 -17.81 -3.76
N VAL A 37 1.27 -17.89 -4.11
CA VAL A 37 2.41 -17.95 -3.19
C VAL A 37 3.44 -16.90 -3.55
N ILE A 38 3.98 -16.23 -2.54
CA ILE A 38 5.02 -15.21 -2.64
C ILE A 38 6.39 -15.89 -2.51
N PRO A 39 7.35 -15.59 -3.41
CA PRO A 39 8.74 -15.97 -3.23
C PRO A 39 9.26 -15.55 -1.84
N SER A 40 9.87 -16.48 -1.10
CA SER A 40 10.32 -16.24 0.28
C SER A 40 11.22 -15.02 0.44
N VAL A 41 12.06 -14.72 -0.57
CA VAL A 41 12.92 -13.54 -0.58
C VAL A 41 12.14 -12.21 -0.62
N TRP A 42 10.91 -12.19 -1.16
CA TRP A 42 10.03 -11.02 -1.18
C TRP A 42 9.31 -10.79 0.15
N LYS A 43 9.26 -11.81 1.02
CA LYS A 43 8.72 -11.69 2.39
C LYS A 43 9.69 -11.03 3.37
N SER A 44 10.94 -10.79 2.94
CA SER A 44 11.96 -10.14 3.74
C SER A 44 12.03 -8.63 3.45
N ALA A 45 12.36 -7.83 4.46
CA ALA A 45 12.65 -6.41 4.31
C ALA A 45 13.79 -5.96 5.22
N ILE A 46 14.61 -5.02 4.73
CA ILE A 46 15.59 -4.31 5.55
C ILE A 46 14.92 -3.06 6.13
N VAL A 47 14.89 -2.90 7.44
CA VAL A 47 14.25 -1.76 8.10
C VAL A 47 15.30 -0.70 8.42
N LYS A 48 15.16 0.48 7.81
CA LYS A 48 16.00 1.64 8.12
C LYS A 48 15.20 2.69 8.90
N PRO A 49 15.64 3.09 10.10
CA PRO A 49 14.99 4.16 10.84
C PRO A 49 15.33 5.52 10.21
N ILE A 50 14.32 6.34 9.94
CA ILE A 50 14.49 7.72 9.49
C ILE A 50 13.95 8.66 10.56
N LEU A 51 14.79 9.59 11.03
CA LEU A 51 14.39 10.60 12.00
C LEU A 51 13.30 11.49 11.38
N LYS A 52 12.13 11.55 12.03
CA LYS A 52 11.00 12.39 11.59
C LYS A 52 11.16 13.82 12.09
N LYS A 53 11.29 13.99 13.42
CA LYS A 53 11.47 15.26 14.14
C LYS A 53 11.76 15.00 15.62
N GLY A 54 12.38 15.95 16.32
CA GLY A 54 12.64 15.87 17.76
C GLY A 54 14.03 15.31 18.09
N ASP A 55 14.20 14.90 19.34
CA ASP A 55 15.45 14.37 19.90
C ASP A 55 15.89 13.06 19.18
N PRO A 56 17.10 13.03 18.57
CA PRO A 56 17.69 11.82 17.99
C PRO A 56 17.94 10.68 18.99
N ALA A 57 18.02 10.96 20.29
CA ALA A 57 18.19 9.91 21.30
C ALA A 57 16.88 9.14 21.59
N SER A 58 15.72 9.65 21.15
CA SER A 58 14.42 9.00 21.38
C SER A 58 14.00 8.13 20.18
N PRO A 59 13.88 6.80 20.34
CA PRO A 59 13.46 5.90 19.24
C PRO A 59 12.07 6.22 18.67
N ALA A 60 11.18 6.80 19.49
CA ALA A 60 9.83 7.18 19.06
C ALA A 60 9.81 8.28 17.98
N ASN A 61 10.92 9.02 17.84
CA ASN A 61 11.08 10.06 16.84
C ASN A 61 11.48 9.53 15.45
N TYR A 62 11.74 8.23 15.33
CA TYR A 62 12.09 7.59 14.07
C TYR A 62 10.88 6.90 13.42
N ARG A 63 10.84 6.96 12.10
CA ARG A 63 9.92 6.15 11.28
C ARG A 63 10.70 4.97 10.69
N PRO A 64 10.25 3.72 10.90
CA PRO A 64 10.84 2.59 10.22
C PRO A 64 10.45 2.62 8.74
N ILE A 65 11.43 2.56 7.84
CA ILE A 65 11.19 2.35 6.41
C ILE A 65 11.62 0.95 6.03
N SER A 66 10.67 0.16 5.53
CA SER A 66 10.92 -1.18 5.02
C SER A 66 11.40 -1.14 3.58
N LEU A 67 12.62 -1.59 3.34
CA LEU A 67 13.22 -1.73 2.03
C LEU A 67 13.03 -3.17 1.56
N THR A 68 12.01 -3.36 0.72
CA THR A 68 11.65 -4.64 0.10
C THR A 68 12.30 -4.82 -1.27
N SER A 69 12.32 -6.07 -1.74
CA SER A 69 12.74 -6.44 -3.11
C SER A 69 12.09 -5.55 -4.16
N ALA A 70 12.90 -5.09 -5.13
CA ALA A 70 12.39 -4.31 -6.25
C ALA A 70 11.39 -5.10 -7.11
N LEU A 71 11.60 -6.41 -7.26
CA LEU A 71 10.67 -7.32 -7.95
C LEU A 71 9.36 -7.51 -7.17
N SER A 72 9.42 -7.61 -5.83
CA SER A 72 8.21 -7.60 -4.98
C SER A 72 7.36 -6.36 -5.26
N LYS A 73 7.97 -5.18 -5.33
CA LYS A 73 7.23 -3.95 -5.62
C LYS A 73 6.61 -3.90 -7.02
N VAL A 74 7.22 -4.56 -8.00
CA VAL A 74 6.60 -4.73 -9.33
C VAL A 74 5.34 -5.60 -9.22
N ALA A 75 5.42 -6.72 -8.49
CA ALA A 75 4.27 -7.59 -8.22
C ALA A 75 3.15 -6.85 -7.49
N GLU A 76 3.48 -6.16 -6.40
CA GLU A 76 2.55 -5.36 -5.59
C GLU A 76 1.86 -4.29 -6.44
N ARG A 77 2.60 -3.61 -7.33
CA ARG A 77 2.02 -2.60 -8.22
C ARG A 77 1.05 -3.21 -9.23
N PHE A 78 1.35 -4.40 -9.75
CA PHE A 78 0.45 -5.10 -10.66
C PHE A 78 -0.85 -5.50 -9.94
N VAL A 79 -0.74 -6.11 -8.76
CA VAL A 79 -1.87 -6.48 -7.90
C VAL A 79 -2.70 -5.28 -7.49
N GLY A 80 -2.05 -4.23 -6.99
CA GLY A 80 -2.72 -3.01 -6.54
C GLY A 80 -3.53 -2.36 -7.65
N ARG A 81 -2.99 -2.31 -8.88
CA ARG A 81 -3.73 -1.82 -10.05
C ARG A 81 -4.93 -2.71 -10.41
N ALA A 82 -4.76 -4.03 -10.35
CA ALA A 82 -5.85 -4.96 -10.65
C ALA A 82 -6.99 -4.84 -9.62
N ILE A 83 -6.67 -4.75 -8.33
CA ILE A 83 -7.64 -4.56 -7.24
C ILE A 83 -8.35 -3.21 -7.39
N LEU A 84 -7.59 -2.13 -7.61
CA LEU A 84 -8.16 -0.80 -7.79
C LEU A 84 -9.15 -0.77 -8.95
N LYS A 85 -8.75 -1.29 -10.11
CA LYS A 85 -9.61 -1.38 -11.30
C LYS A 85 -10.88 -2.18 -11.02
N HIS A 86 -10.76 -3.32 -10.35
CA HIS A 86 -11.91 -4.14 -9.94
C HIS A 86 -12.86 -3.35 -9.03
N CYS A 87 -12.34 -2.66 -8.02
CA CYS A 87 -13.15 -1.86 -7.10
C CYS A 87 -13.84 -0.69 -7.81
N GLU A 88 -13.17 -0.03 -8.76
CA GLU A 88 -13.75 1.05 -9.57
C GLU A 88 -14.88 0.52 -10.47
N GLN A 89 -14.64 -0.57 -11.20
CA GLN A 89 -15.62 -1.16 -12.12
C GLN A 89 -16.88 -1.67 -11.40
N ASN A 90 -16.75 -2.05 -10.13
CA ASN A 90 -17.84 -2.56 -9.30
C ASN A 90 -18.38 -1.51 -8.30
N ASN A 91 -17.98 -0.24 -8.40
CA ASN A 91 -18.42 0.85 -7.52
C ASN A 91 -18.25 0.54 -6.02
N LEU A 92 -17.13 -0.08 -5.63
CA LEU A 92 -16.89 -0.54 -4.25
C LEU A 92 -16.32 0.54 -3.32
N PHE A 93 -15.95 1.71 -3.86
CA PHE A 93 -15.43 2.83 -3.06
C PHE A 93 -16.53 3.78 -2.62
N CYS A 94 -16.40 4.29 -1.38
CA CYS A 94 -17.23 5.39 -0.92
C CYS A 94 -16.97 6.64 -1.76
N ARG A 95 -18.03 7.37 -2.15
CA ARG A 95 -17.90 8.59 -2.95
C ARG A 95 -17.04 9.67 -2.26
N ALA A 96 -17.06 9.73 -0.93
CA ALA A 96 -16.26 10.66 -0.14
C ALA A 96 -14.78 10.23 0.06
N GLN A 97 -14.40 9.01 -0.35
CA GLN A 97 -13.02 8.54 -0.20
C GLN A 97 -12.10 9.26 -1.19
N ASN A 98 -11.16 10.06 -0.70
CA ASN A 98 -10.20 10.76 -1.57
C ASN A 98 -8.78 10.18 -1.48
N GLY A 99 -8.43 9.56 -0.35
CA GLY A 99 -7.12 8.96 -0.15
C GLY A 99 -6.89 7.74 -1.05
N PHE A 100 -5.68 7.64 -1.60
CA PHE A 100 -5.18 6.49 -2.36
C PHE A 100 -5.94 6.13 -3.65
N LEU A 101 -6.78 7.05 -4.17
CA LEU A 101 -7.48 6.88 -5.45
C LEU A 101 -6.89 7.79 -6.54
N PRO A 102 -6.81 7.33 -7.79
CA PRO A 102 -6.32 8.14 -8.90
C PRO A 102 -7.26 9.31 -9.19
N GLY A 103 -6.69 10.45 -9.58
CA GLY A 103 -7.47 11.65 -9.90
C GLY A 103 -8.10 12.36 -8.69
N ARG A 104 -7.81 11.92 -7.46
CA ARG A 104 -8.26 12.56 -6.21
C ARG A 104 -7.07 13.15 -5.44
N SER A 105 -7.33 14.22 -4.70
CA SER A 105 -6.34 14.94 -3.90
C SER A 105 -6.95 15.44 -2.59
N THR A 106 -6.13 16.07 -1.75
CA THR A 106 -6.63 16.79 -0.56
C THR A 106 -7.56 17.94 -0.96
N THR A 107 -7.30 18.60 -2.09
CA THR A 107 -8.15 19.67 -2.61
C THR A 107 -9.52 19.14 -3.02
N THR A 108 -9.59 17.99 -3.71
CA THR A 108 -10.90 17.39 -4.08
C THR A 108 -11.66 16.89 -2.86
N ALA A 109 -10.96 16.56 -1.77
CA ALA A 109 -11.58 16.22 -0.49
C ALA A 109 -12.18 17.44 0.22
N LEU A 110 -11.47 18.58 0.19
CA LEU A 110 -11.87 19.79 0.92
C LEU A 110 -12.89 20.65 0.19
N ALA A 111 -12.91 20.64 -1.15
CA ALA A 111 -13.84 21.43 -1.95
C ALA A 111 -15.32 21.26 -1.54
N PRO A 112 -15.88 20.04 -1.42
CA PRO A 112 -17.26 19.88 -0.95
C PRO A 112 -17.45 20.35 0.50
N CYS A 113 -16.46 20.13 1.38
CA CYS A 113 -16.54 20.62 2.76
C CYS A 113 -16.64 22.15 2.82
N PHE A 114 -15.84 22.87 2.01
CA PHE A 114 -15.93 24.33 1.96
C PHE A 114 -17.26 24.82 1.39
N GLN A 115 -17.84 24.10 0.44
CA GLN A 115 -19.18 24.40 -0.06
C GLN A 115 -20.22 24.27 1.06
N ASP A 116 -20.16 23.18 1.82
CA ASP A 116 -21.07 22.95 2.95
C ASP A 116 -20.90 24.04 4.02
N PHE A 117 -19.67 24.45 4.31
CA PHE A 117 -19.38 25.53 5.25
C PHE A 117 -19.93 26.87 4.76
N TYR A 118 -19.77 27.19 3.48
CA TYR A 118 -20.27 28.43 2.90
C TYR A 118 -21.81 28.53 3.02
N VAL A 119 -22.52 27.44 2.69
CA VAL A 119 -23.99 27.39 2.79
C VAL A 119 -24.47 27.55 4.23
N ALA A 120 -23.82 26.88 5.18
CA ALA A 120 -24.18 26.99 6.60
C ALA A 120 -23.92 28.40 7.15
N LEU A 121 -22.82 29.05 6.75
CA LEU A 121 -22.50 30.42 7.16
C LEU A 121 -23.51 31.45 6.62
N GLU A 122 -23.89 31.35 5.35
CA GLU A 122 -24.93 32.20 4.74
C GLU A 122 -26.29 32.04 5.45
N ALA A 123 -26.59 30.83 5.93
CA ALA A 123 -27.80 30.55 6.71
C ALA A 123 -27.70 30.96 8.19
N GLY A 124 -26.58 31.54 8.63
CA GLY A 124 -26.35 31.92 10.04
C GLY A 124 -26.24 30.72 10.99
N GLN A 125 -25.89 29.54 10.48
CA GLN A 125 -25.75 28.31 11.27
C GLN A 125 -24.35 28.16 11.86
N PHE A 126 -24.26 27.46 12.99
CA PHE A 126 -22.99 27.05 13.57
C PHE A 126 -22.45 25.79 12.88
N ILE A 127 -21.13 25.70 12.75
CA ILE A 127 -20.45 24.55 12.13
C ILE A 127 -19.48 23.96 13.15
N ASP A 128 -19.68 22.68 13.45
CA ASP A 128 -18.75 21.88 14.27
C ASP A 128 -18.07 20.82 13.39
N ILE A 129 -16.76 20.64 13.56
CA ILE A 129 -15.96 19.68 12.79
C ILE A 129 -15.27 18.71 13.74
N VAL A 130 -15.46 17.41 13.51
CA VAL A 130 -14.80 16.34 14.25
C VAL A 130 -13.76 15.66 13.37
N PHE A 131 -12.50 15.74 13.77
CA PHE A 131 -11.40 15.02 13.13
C PHE A 131 -11.11 13.72 13.88
N ILE A 132 -11.09 12.60 13.15
CA ILE A 132 -10.79 11.27 13.67
C ILE A 132 -9.52 10.77 12.97
N ASP A 133 -8.51 10.38 13.76
CA ASP A 133 -7.27 9.78 13.26
C ASP A 133 -7.01 8.41 13.90
N PHE A 134 -6.58 7.45 13.08
CA PHE A 134 -6.32 6.09 13.54
C PHE A 134 -4.84 5.92 13.88
N SER A 135 -4.57 5.57 15.15
CA SER A 135 -3.22 5.23 15.59
C SER A 135 -2.71 3.99 14.87
N LYS A 136 -1.52 4.08 14.26
CA LYS A 136 -0.84 2.96 13.59
C LYS A 136 -1.75 2.20 12.60
N ALA A 137 -2.46 2.96 11.75
CA ALA A 137 -3.52 2.46 10.88
C ALA A 137 -3.14 1.23 10.03
N PHE A 138 -1.88 1.08 9.62
CA PHE A 138 -1.42 -0.09 8.86
C PHE A 138 -0.99 -1.26 9.74
N ASP A 139 -0.39 -1.00 10.91
CA ASP A 139 0.12 -2.04 11.81
C ASP A 139 -1.01 -2.73 12.59
N MET A 140 -2.14 -2.05 12.77
CA MET A 140 -3.28 -2.52 13.57
C MET A 140 -4.37 -3.22 12.75
N VAL A 141 -4.18 -3.42 11.44
CA VAL A 141 -5.21 -4.06 10.60
C VAL A 141 -5.25 -5.57 10.88
N PRO A 142 -6.37 -6.14 11.37
CA PRO A 142 -6.45 -7.58 11.58
C PRO A 142 -6.51 -8.31 10.23
N HIS A 143 -5.50 -9.14 9.95
CA HIS A 143 -5.35 -9.80 8.65
C HIS A 143 -6.55 -10.68 8.28
N GLU A 144 -7.15 -11.40 9.23
CA GLU A 144 -8.33 -12.23 8.98
C GLU A 144 -9.56 -11.40 8.57
N LEU A 145 -9.79 -10.24 9.23
CA LEU A 145 -10.86 -9.32 8.86
C LEU A 145 -10.62 -8.68 7.50
N LEU A 146 -9.38 -8.35 7.18
CA LEU A 146 -9.00 -7.86 5.85
C LEU A 146 -9.31 -8.91 4.78
N LEU A 147 -8.90 -10.16 4.97
CA LEU A 147 -9.15 -11.26 4.04
C LEU A 147 -10.64 -11.61 3.90
N PHE A 148 -11.41 -11.45 4.98
CA PHE A 148 -12.86 -11.56 4.96
C PHE A 148 -13.50 -10.46 4.10
N LYS A 149 -13.10 -9.19 4.30
CA LYS A 149 -13.59 -8.05 3.49
C LYS A 149 -13.23 -8.20 2.02
N LEU A 150 -12.00 -8.62 1.70
CA LEU A 150 -11.58 -8.88 0.32
C LEU A 150 -12.48 -9.92 -0.36
N LYS A 151 -12.84 -11.00 0.35
CA LYS A 151 -13.77 -12.02 -0.17
C LYS A 151 -15.18 -11.44 -0.41
N ALA A 152 -15.65 -10.58 0.49
CA ALA A 152 -16.94 -9.89 0.35
C ALA A 152 -16.96 -8.93 -0.86
N TYR A 153 -15.82 -8.30 -1.16
CA TYR A 153 -15.62 -7.46 -2.36
C TYR A 153 -15.37 -8.26 -3.65
N GLY A 154 -15.53 -9.58 -3.62
CA GLY A 154 -15.39 -10.44 -4.79
C GLY A 154 -13.96 -10.86 -5.11
N ILE A 155 -12.96 -10.48 -4.31
CA ILE A 155 -11.56 -10.90 -4.49
C ILE A 155 -11.39 -12.30 -3.91
N ARG A 156 -11.28 -13.30 -4.80
CA ARG A 156 -11.29 -14.73 -4.47
C ARG A 156 -10.16 -15.48 -5.19
N GLY A 157 -10.07 -16.79 -4.97
CA GLY A 157 -9.14 -17.67 -5.67
C GLY A 157 -7.67 -17.35 -5.37
N SER A 158 -6.82 -17.49 -6.38
CA SER A 158 -5.38 -17.36 -6.25
C SER A 158 -4.93 -15.96 -5.82
N LEU A 159 -5.62 -14.90 -6.26
CA LEU A 159 -5.31 -13.53 -5.82
C LEU A 159 -5.52 -13.33 -4.32
N ARG A 160 -6.61 -13.86 -3.76
CA ARG A 160 -6.85 -13.82 -2.31
C ARG A 160 -5.78 -14.61 -1.55
N ASN A 161 -5.39 -15.78 -2.05
CA ASN A 161 -4.34 -16.59 -1.45
C ASN A 161 -2.98 -15.89 -1.52
N TRP A 162 -2.68 -15.24 -2.65
CA TRP A 162 -1.48 -14.43 -2.83
C TRP A 162 -1.40 -13.27 -1.83
N ILE A 163 -2.50 -12.54 -1.61
CA ILE A 163 -2.57 -11.47 -0.60
C ILE A 163 -2.40 -12.04 0.81
N LYS A 164 -3.05 -13.18 1.11
CA LYS A 164 -2.87 -13.86 2.40
C LYS A 164 -1.40 -14.19 2.62
N ASP A 165 -0.76 -14.81 1.63
CA ASP A 165 0.64 -15.22 1.72
C ASP A 165 1.60 -14.02 1.81
N PHE A 166 1.27 -12.90 1.18
CA PHE A 166 2.01 -11.63 1.28
C PHE A 166 1.97 -11.01 2.68
N LEU A 167 0.88 -11.21 3.41
CA LEU A 167 0.70 -10.68 4.77
C LEU A 167 1.27 -11.63 5.85
N SER A 168 1.57 -12.88 5.50
CA SER A 168 2.06 -13.91 6.43
C SER A 168 3.58 -14.09 6.38
N ASP A 169 4.16 -14.50 7.51
CA ASP A 169 5.57 -14.91 7.64
C ASP A 169 6.59 -13.88 7.15
N ARG A 170 6.30 -12.59 7.34
CA ARG A 170 7.23 -11.52 6.97
C ARG A 170 8.41 -11.45 7.94
N ARG A 171 9.61 -11.24 7.39
CA ARG A 171 10.86 -11.15 8.15
C ARG A 171 11.45 -9.76 8.00
N LEU A 172 11.75 -9.14 9.14
CA LEU A 172 12.37 -7.81 9.18
C LEU A 172 13.81 -7.97 9.66
N GLN A 173 14.75 -7.39 8.93
CA GLN A 173 16.15 -7.29 9.31
C GLN A 173 16.45 -5.82 9.64
N LEU A 174 16.89 -5.56 10.86
CA LEU A 174 17.36 -4.24 11.27
C LEU A 174 18.82 -4.10 10.84
N THR A 175 19.14 -3.05 10.11
CA THR A 175 20.51 -2.75 9.63
C THR A 175 20.77 -1.26 9.72
#